data_AF-A0A7C5TW99-F1
#
_entry.id   AF-A0A7C5TW99-F1
#
_cell.length_a   1.000
_cell.length_b   1.000
_cell.length_c   1.000
_cell.angle_alpha   90.00
_cell.angle_beta   90.00
_cell.angle_gamma   90.00
#
_symmetry.space_group_name_H-M   'P 1'
#
loop_
_entity.id
_entity.type
_entity.pdbx_description
1 polymer ?
#
loop_
_entity_poly.entity_id
_entity_poly.type
_entity_poly.pdbx_seq_one_letter_code
_entity_poly.pdbx_strand_id
1 'polypeptide(L)'
;MVSWEIIGAWIAAFIVIWIYSFAFRDNVFYKLAEHIFVGTAAGYSIALAIDSLNRVAIKSLITQPTVSWHYIIPIVLGMLMFFKYSRKYYWLARYGVAINVAVGTALAVRTIPMANIIRQIQAALTPLWGSDPIKLVNNWLMFLITVGGLTYFLFTIFPPKPAPGRTSATHTLYRALYLIGIYGMMVGFGALFANTIVTRVGFVISIYLIYLQPYIIATIIGVILAAIGILIEVRRRSK
;
A
#
# COMPACT_ATOMS: atom_id res chain seq x y z
N MET A 1 11.05 -26.75 -25.52
CA MET A 1 10.94 -25.45 -26.22
C MET A 1 10.90 -24.38 -25.15
N VAL A 2 11.80 -23.40 -25.20
CA VAL A 2 11.80 -22.29 -24.22
C VAL A 2 10.54 -21.45 -24.48
N SER A 3 9.56 -21.52 -23.57
CA SER A 3 8.37 -20.69 -23.65
C SER A 3 8.70 -19.25 -23.24
N TRP A 4 7.94 -18.27 -23.77
CA TRP A 4 8.05 -16.86 -23.37
C TRP A 4 7.91 -16.63 -21.87
N GLU A 5 7.22 -17.52 -21.18
CA GLU A 5 7.08 -17.51 -19.74
C GLU A 5 8.40 -17.75 -19.02
N ILE A 6 9.24 -18.67 -19.52
CA ILE A 6 10.54 -18.98 -18.91
C ILE A 6 11.47 -17.77 -19.03
N ILE A 7 11.50 -17.13 -20.19
CA ILE A 7 12.35 -15.95 -20.42
C ILE A 7 11.88 -14.77 -19.58
N GLY A 8 10.56 -14.55 -19.48
CA GLY A 8 9.98 -13.55 -18.59
C GLY A 8 10.30 -13.80 -17.12
N ALA A 9 10.26 -15.06 -16.66
CA ALA A 9 10.62 -15.43 -15.30
C ALA A 9 12.08 -15.07 -14.98
N TRP A 10 13.02 -15.45 -15.85
CA TRP A 10 14.45 -15.13 -15.71
C TRP A 10 14.70 -13.62 -15.63
N ILE A 11 14.09 -12.85 -16.53
CA ILE A 11 14.18 -11.38 -16.50
C ILE A 11 13.66 -10.83 -15.17
N ALA A 12 12.53 -11.35 -14.68
CA ALA A 12 11.95 -10.91 -13.41
C ALA A 12 12.88 -11.18 -12.21
N ALA A 13 13.55 -12.34 -12.15
CA ALA A 13 14.50 -12.61 -11.06
C ALA A 13 15.71 -11.69 -11.11
N PHE A 14 16.28 -11.44 -12.29
CA PHE A 14 17.42 -10.54 -12.42
C PHE A 14 17.05 -9.13 -11.96
N ILE A 15 15.89 -8.61 -12.37
CA ILE A 15 15.40 -7.29 -11.93
C ILE A 15 15.23 -7.23 -10.41
N VAL A 16 14.71 -8.29 -9.79
CA VAL A 16 14.55 -8.28 -8.33
C VAL A 16 15.90 -8.35 -7.61
N ILE A 17 16.84 -9.17 -8.06
CA ILE A 17 18.21 -9.18 -7.52
C ILE A 17 18.84 -7.79 -7.64
N TRP A 18 18.63 -7.11 -8.78
CA TRP A 18 19.10 -5.74 -8.99
C TRP A 18 18.48 -4.74 -8.03
N ILE A 19 17.19 -4.86 -7.71
CA ILE A 19 16.52 -4.02 -6.71
C ILE A 19 17.10 -4.28 -5.31
N TYR A 20 17.32 -5.54 -4.93
CA TYR A 20 17.93 -5.89 -3.63
C TYR A 20 19.40 -5.49 -3.50
N SER A 21 20.11 -5.24 -4.63
CA SER A 21 21.49 -4.74 -4.60
C SER A 21 21.65 -3.40 -3.88
N PHE A 22 20.57 -2.64 -3.68
CA PHE A 22 20.57 -1.42 -2.85
C PHE A 22 21.13 -1.67 -1.44
N ALA A 23 20.89 -2.85 -0.85
CA ALA A 23 21.35 -3.18 0.49
C ALA A 23 22.89 -3.21 0.61
N PHE A 24 23.61 -3.35 -0.50
CA PHE A 24 25.07 -3.52 -0.52
C PHE A 24 25.84 -2.27 -0.98
N ARG A 25 25.16 -1.20 -1.46
CA ARG A 25 25.62 0.14 -1.93
C ARG A 25 24.92 0.52 -3.25
N ASP A 26 24.87 1.82 -3.57
CA ASP A 26 24.40 2.31 -4.88
C ASP A 26 25.19 1.68 -6.03
N ASN A 27 24.53 0.78 -6.77
CA ASN A 27 25.11 0.03 -7.88
C ASN A 27 24.42 0.42 -9.20
N VAL A 28 25.12 0.27 -10.33
CA VAL A 28 24.58 0.58 -11.67
C VAL A 28 23.34 -0.28 -11.96
N PHE A 29 23.36 -1.54 -11.53
CA PHE A 29 22.24 -2.47 -11.68
C PHE A 29 20.98 -2.01 -10.93
N TYR A 30 21.13 -1.48 -9.72
CA TYR A 30 20.02 -0.92 -8.96
C TYR A 30 19.39 0.27 -9.68
N LYS A 31 20.20 1.24 -10.14
CA LYS A 31 19.72 2.42 -10.86
C LYS A 31 19.02 2.04 -12.18
N LEU A 32 19.53 1.04 -12.89
CA LEU A 32 18.90 0.54 -14.10
C LEU A 32 17.53 -0.11 -13.81
N ALA A 33 17.44 -0.93 -12.76
CA ALA A 33 16.17 -1.51 -12.33
C ALA A 33 15.17 -0.44 -11.90
N GLU A 34 15.63 0.61 -11.20
CA GLU A 34 14.81 1.76 -10.80
C GLU A 34 14.26 2.50 -12.02
N HIS A 35 15.09 2.81 -13.02
CA HIS A 35 14.64 3.47 -14.25
C HIS A 35 13.66 2.61 -15.05
N ILE A 36 13.88 1.30 -15.15
CA ILE A 36 12.94 0.38 -15.81
C ILE A 36 11.61 0.38 -15.05
N PHE A 37 11.64 0.30 -13.72
CA PHE A 37 10.45 0.28 -12.89
C PHE A 37 9.64 1.58 -13.01
N VAL A 38 10.27 2.73 -12.80
CA VAL A 38 9.62 4.04 -12.89
C VAL A 38 9.15 4.32 -14.33
N GLY A 39 9.95 3.95 -15.33
CA GLY A 39 9.58 4.07 -16.75
C GLY A 39 8.37 3.22 -17.12
N THR A 40 8.33 1.95 -16.68
CA THR A 40 7.19 1.06 -16.90
C THR A 40 5.94 1.57 -16.19
N ALA A 41 6.07 2.03 -14.94
CA ALA A 41 4.97 2.61 -14.18
C ALA A 41 4.41 3.87 -14.86
N ALA A 42 5.28 4.76 -15.35
CA ALA A 42 4.89 5.95 -16.10
C ALA A 42 4.21 5.58 -17.43
N GLY A 43 4.77 4.64 -18.19
CA GLY A 43 4.20 4.17 -19.46
C GLY A 43 2.83 3.51 -19.28
N TYR A 44 2.68 2.64 -18.28
CA TYR A 44 1.41 2.03 -17.95
C TYR A 44 0.35 3.06 -17.53
N SER A 45 0.76 4.07 -16.74
CA SER A 45 -0.13 5.17 -16.34
C SER A 45 -0.62 5.96 -17.55
N ILE A 46 0.24 6.23 -18.54
CA ILE A 46 -0.15 6.88 -19.79
C ILE A 46 -1.12 6.00 -20.58
N ALA A 47 -0.86 4.69 -20.70
CA ALA A 47 -1.74 3.77 -21.39
C ALA A 47 -3.14 3.72 -20.75
N LEU A 48 -3.22 3.66 -19.42
CA LEU A 48 -4.47 3.74 -18.68
C LEU A 48 -5.18 5.09 -18.88
N ALA A 49 -4.44 6.20 -18.89
CA ALA A 49 -5.01 7.51 -19.14
C ALA A 49 -5.62 7.61 -20.55
N ILE A 50 -4.96 7.05 -21.56
CA ILE A 50 -5.46 7.00 -22.94
C ILE A 50 -6.69 6.09 -23.04
N ASP A 51 -6.68 4.90 -22.43
CA ASP A 51 -7.84 4.01 -22.40
C ASP A 51 -9.03 4.66 -21.68
N SER A 52 -8.79 5.33 -20.55
CA SER A 52 -9.81 6.09 -19.83
C SER A 52 -10.38 7.22 -20.68
N LEU A 53 -9.52 7.99 -21.38
CA LEU A 53 -9.94 9.04 -22.30
C LEU A 53 -10.81 8.50 -23.43
N ASN A 54 -10.40 7.37 -24.02
CA ASN A 54 -11.15 6.70 -25.09
C ASN A 54 -12.51 6.21 -24.61
N ARG A 55 -12.56 5.53 -23.46
CA ARG A 55 -13.79 4.92 -22.93
C ARG A 55 -14.77 5.95 -22.37
N VAL A 56 -14.28 6.93 -21.61
CA VAL A 56 -15.13 7.88 -20.87
C VAL A 56 -15.53 9.06 -21.73
N ALA A 57 -14.57 9.64 -22.47
CA ALA A 57 -14.81 10.88 -23.19
C ALA A 57 -15.13 10.62 -24.67
N ILE A 58 -14.22 9.98 -25.41
CA ILE A 58 -14.34 9.85 -26.88
C ILE A 58 -15.52 8.97 -27.28
N LYS A 59 -15.65 7.78 -26.67
CA LYS A 59 -16.76 6.86 -26.99
C LYS A 59 -18.12 7.49 -26.65
N SER A 60 -18.24 8.15 -25.50
CA SER A 60 -19.47 8.83 -25.07
C SER A 60 -19.86 10.00 -25.98
N LEU A 61 -18.87 10.74 -26.51
CA LEU A 61 -19.09 11.82 -27.48
C LEU A 61 -19.58 11.31 -28.84
N ILE A 62 -19.13 10.12 -29.26
CA ILE A 62 -19.53 9.51 -30.53
C ILE A 62 -20.91 8.84 -30.43
N THR A 63 -21.21 8.15 -29.33
CA THR A 63 -22.47 7.39 -29.20
C THR A 63 -23.66 8.25 -28.78
N GLN A 64 -23.46 9.30 -27.97
CA GLN A 64 -24.52 10.17 -27.47
C GLN A 64 -24.04 11.64 -27.40
N PRO A 65 -23.99 12.35 -28.53
CA PRO A 65 -23.40 13.69 -28.61
C PRO A 65 -24.15 14.75 -27.78
N THR A 66 -25.47 14.60 -27.63
CA THR A 66 -26.34 15.60 -26.98
C THR A 66 -26.22 15.62 -25.46
N VAL A 67 -25.92 14.48 -24.84
CA VAL A 67 -25.74 14.36 -23.37
C VAL A 67 -24.27 14.61 -22.99
N SER A 68 -23.33 14.22 -23.86
CA SER A 68 -21.90 14.12 -23.54
C SER A 68 -21.06 15.38 -23.82
N TRP A 69 -21.68 16.49 -24.25
CA TRP A 69 -20.96 17.70 -24.69
C TRP A 69 -19.99 18.26 -23.62
N HIS A 70 -20.32 18.07 -22.34
CA HIS A 70 -19.51 18.54 -21.21
C HIS A 70 -18.12 17.89 -21.13
N TYR A 71 -17.87 16.74 -21.77
CA TYR A 71 -16.55 16.11 -21.80
C TYR A 71 -15.53 16.84 -22.67
N ILE A 72 -15.97 17.75 -23.54
CA ILE A 72 -15.06 18.59 -24.35
C ILE A 72 -14.20 19.48 -23.45
N ILE A 73 -14.78 19.98 -22.36
CA ILE A 73 -14.10 20.89 -21.42
C ILE A 73 -12.87 20.19 -20.80
N PRO A 74 -12.98 19.01 -20.16
CA PRO A 74 -11.82 18.24 -19.68
C PRO A 74 -10.79 17.90 -20.77
N ILE A 75 -11.22 17.57 -21.99
CA ILE A 75 -10.29 17.25 -23.09
C ILE A 75 -9.43 18.46 -23.44
N VAL A 76 -10.06 19.63 -23.62
CA VAL A 76 -9.34 20.87 -23.92
C VAL A 76 -8.38 21.22 -22.78
N LEU A 77 -8.84 21.14 -21.53
CA LEU A 77 -8.00 21.43 -20.36
C LEU A 77 -6.84 20.42 -20.20
N GLY A 78 -7.06 19.15 -20.53
CA GLY A 78 -6.01 18.13 -20.60
C GLY A 78 -4.99 18.45 -21.70
N MET A 79 -5.44 18.86 -22.89
CA MET A 79 -4.55 19.30 -23.96
C MET A 79 -3.72 20.52 -23.55
N LEU A 80 -4.29 21.44 -22.77
CA LEU A 80 -3.57 22.62 -22.28
C LEU A 80 -2.35 22.25 -21.43
N MET A 81 -2.34 21.09 -20.75
CA MET A 81 -1.20 20.63 -19.96
C MET A 81 0.06 20.41 -20.79
N PHE A 82 -0.07 20.04 -22.07
CA PHE A 82 1.09 19.82 -22.95
C PHE A 82 1.83 21.12 -23.30
N PHE A 83 1.20 22.28 -23.16
CA PHE A 83 1.90 23.57 -23.31
C PHE A 83 2.96 23.81 -22.24
N LYS A 84 3.07 22.95 -21.21
CA LYS A 84 4.17 22.96 -20.23
C LYS A 84 5.55 22.87 -20.90
N TYR A 85 5.64 22.21 -22.06
CA TYR A 85 6.90 22.05 -22.80
C TYR A 85 7.27 23.29 -23.64
N SER A 86 6.36 24.25 -23.83
CA SER A 86 6.64 25.49 -24.55
C SER A 86 7.03 26.61 -23.60
N ARG A 87 8.16 27.29 -23.86
CA ARG A 87 8.59 28.46 -23.07
C ARG A 87 7.62 29.66 -23.18
N LYS A 88 6.93 29.81 -24.31
CA LYS A 88 6.04 30.96 -24.60
C LYS A 88 4.63 30.79 -24.02
N TYR A 89 4.07 29.58 -24.10
CA TYR A 89 2.68 29.30 -23.68
C TYR A 89 2.58 28.54 -22.35
N TYR A 90 3.65 28.52 -21.56
CA TYR A 90 3.69 27.84 -20.26
C TYR A 90 2.53 28.23 -19.32
N TRP A 91 2.03 29.46 -19.42
CA TRP A 91 0.92 29.94 -18.58
C TRP A 91 -0.39 29.18 -18.82
N LEU A 92 -0.65 28.70 -20.05
CA LEU A 92 -1.84 27.88 -20.39
C LEU A 92 -1.86 26.57 -19.62
N ALA A 93 -0.69 25.96 -19.40
CA ALA A 93 -0.59 24.67 -18.71
C ALA A 93 -1.04 24.76 -17.24
N ARG A 94 -1.02 25.96 -16.63
CA ARG A 94 -1.44 26.17 -15.24
C ARG A 94 -2.92 25.84 -15.03
N TYR A 95 -3.78 26.12 -16.00
CA TYR A 95 -5.22 25.81 -15.88
C TYR A 95 -5.50 24.30 -15.88
N GLY A 96 -4.82 23.54 -16.75
CA GLY A 96 -4.95 22.08 -16.78
C GLY A 96 -4.41 21.41 -15.50
N VAL A 97 -3.27 21.90 -14.98
CA VAL A 97 -2.72 21.42 -13.71
C VAL A 97 -3.61 21.80 -12.53
N ALA A 98 -4.16 23.01 -12.51
CA ALA A 98 -5.06 23.48 -11.43
C ALA A 98 -6.29 22.58 -11.27
N ILE A 99 -6.84 22.07 -12.37
CA ILE A 99 -7.98 21.13 -12.31
C ILE A 99 -7.57 19.79 -11.73
N ASN A 100 -6.40 19.26 -12.08
CA ASN A 100 -5.90 18.03 -11.48
C ASN A 100 -5.71 18.18 -9.97
N VAL A 101 -5.15 19.31 -9.54
CA VAL A 101 -5.01 19.62 -8.10
C VAL A 101 -6.38 19.77 -7.45
N ALA A 102 -7.31 20.51 -8.05
CA ALA A 102 -8.66 20.70 -7.51
C ALA A 102 -9.42 19.38 -7.37
N VAL A 103 -9.38 18.51 -8.38
CA VAL A 103 -10.00 17.18 -8.34
C VAL A 103 -9.32 16.31 -7.29
N GLY A 104 -7.98 16.28 -7.25
CA GLY A 104 -7.21 15.55 -6.25
C GLY A 104 -7.54 15.98 -4.83
N THR A 105 -7.59 17.29 -4.58
CA THR A 105 -7.98 17.87 -3.28
C THR A 105 -9.44 17.56 -2.95
N ALA A 106 -10.38 17.71 -3.89
CA ALA A 106 -11.80 17.40 -3.66
C ALA A 106 -12.00 15.91 -3.32
N LEU A 107 -11.33 15.01 -4.03
CA LEU A 107 -11.33 13.59 -3.73
C LEU A 107 -10.70 13.32 -2.37
N ALA A 108 -9.56 13.92 -2.04
CA ALA A 108 -8.91 13.74 -0.74
C ALA A 108 -9.80 14.22 0.41
N VAL A 109 -10.40 15.41 0.29
CA VAL A 109 -11.31 15.99 1.30
C VAL A 109 -12.50 15.07 1.58
N ARG A 110 -13.03 14.38 0.56
CA ARG A 110 -14.12 13.41 0.75
C ARG A 110 -13.61 12.06 1.24
N THR A 111 -12.60 11.50 0.59
CA THR A 111 -12.21 10.09 0.76
C THR A 111 -11.39 9.86 2.01
N ILE A 112 -10.53 10.80 2.41
CA ILE A 112 -9.67 10.65 3.59
C ILE A 112 -10.51 10.59 4.87
N PRO A 113 -11.45 11.52 5.16
CA PRO A 113 -12.31 11.40 6.33
C PRO A 113 -13.24 10.19 6.26
N MET A 114 -13.78 9.88 5.08
CA MET A 114 -14.63 8.70 4.89
C MET A 114 -13.87 7.39 5.17
N ALA A 115 -12.59 7.28 4.77
CA ALA A 115 -11.77 6.10 5.01
C ALA A 115 -11.25 6.05 6.45
N ASN A 116 -10.69 7.15 6.95
CA ASN A 116 -9.94 7.16 8.19
C ASN A 116 -10.81 7.38 9.43
N ILE A 117 -11.99 7.97 9.29
CA ILE A 117 -12.88 8.26 10.42
C ILE A 117 -14.14 7.40 10.29
N ILE A 118 -14.94 7.63 9.24
CA ILE A 118 -16.28 7.02 9.17
C ILE A 118 -16.21 5.50 9.02
N ARG A 119 -15.40 5.01 8.07
CA ARG A 119 -15.23 3.56 7.88
C ARG A 119 -14.55 2.88 9.06
N GLN A 120 -13.66 3.58 9.78
CA GLN A 120 -13.06 3.03 11.00
C GLN A 120 -14.06 2.93 12.15
N ILE A 121 -14.93 3.93 12.31
CA ILE A 121 -16.03 3.86 13.28
C ILE A 121 -16.98 2.72 12.92
N GLN A 122 -17.38 2.61 11.65
CA GLN A 122 -18.22 1.51 11.18
C GLN A 122 -17.59 0.13 11.40
N ALA A 123 -16.28 -0.01 11.16
CA ALA A 123 -15.55 -1.24 11.41
C ALA A 123 -15.47 -1.59 12.90
N ALA A 124 -15.47 -0.60 13.79
CA ALA A 124 -15.52 -0.82 15.24
C ALA A 124 -16.92 -1.19 15.76
N LEU A 125 -17.99 -0.91 15.01
CA LEU A 125 -19.37 -1.25 15.36
C LEU A 125 -19.70 -2.71 15.01
N THR A 126 -18.95 -3.65 15.58
CA THR A 126 -19.23 -5.08 15.43
C THR A 126 -20.30 -5.56 16.42
N PRO A 127 -21.19 -6.49 16.02
CA PRO A 127 -22.22 -7.02 16.91
C PRO A 127 -21.59 -7.76 18.09
N LEU A 128 -21.86 -7.30 19.30
CA LEU A 128 -21.27 -7.87 20.53
C LEU A 128 -21.99 -9.14 21.00
N TRP A 129 -23.16 -9.43 20.45
CA TRP A 129 -23.98 -10.60 20.78
C TRP A 129 -24.29 -11.39 19.50
N GLY A 130 -24.24 -12.71 19.61
CA GLY A 130 -24.45 -13.62 18.48
C GLY A 130 -24.29 -15.09 18.89
N SER A 131 -24.55 -15.99 17.95
CA SER A 131 -24.54 -17.44 18.15
C SER A 131 -23.16 -18.09 18.03
N ASP A 132 -22.18 -17.39 17.44
CA ASP A 132 -20.85 -17.93 17.11
C ASP A 132 -19.80 -17.52 18.16
N PRO A 133 -19.30 -18.43 19.02
CA PRO A 133 -18.46 -18.08 20.17
C PRO A 133 -17.13 -17.41 19.78
N ILE A 134 -16.51 -17.84 18.68
CA ILE A 134 -15.22 -17.32 18.23
C ILE A 134 -15.35 -15.87 17.77
N LYS A 135 -16.41 -15.58 16.99
CA LYS A 135 -16.69 -14.21 16.53
C LYS A 135 -17.02 -13.29 17.69
N LEU A 136 -17.73 -13.80 18.70
CA LEU A 136 -18.06 -13.04 19.89
C LEU A 136 -16.80 -12.61 20.66
N VAL A 137 -15.86 -13.53 20.89
CA VAL A 137 -14.57 -13.21 21.53
C VAL A 137 -13.80 -12.16 20.75
N ASN A 138 -13.71 -12.30 19.42
CA ASN A 138 -13.01 -11.34 18.57
C ASN A 138 -13.66 -9.94 18.59
N ASN A 139 -14.98 -9.87 18.55
CA ASN A 139 -15.72 -8.60 18.58
C ASN A 139 -15.55 -7.89 19.93
N TRP A 140 -15.60 -8.62 21.05
CA TRP A 140 -15.31 -8.09 22.37
C TRP A 140 -13.86 -7.61 22.52
N LEU A 141 -12.90 -8.39 22.02
CA LEU A 141 -11.50 -8.00 22.04
C LEU A 141 -11.27 -6.71 21.26
N MET A 142 -11.81 -6.61 20.05
CA MET A 142 -11.72 -5.41 19.21
C MET A 142 -12.38 -4.20 19.85
N PHE A 143 -13.56 -4.37 20.46
CA PHE A 143 -14.23 -3.31 21.21
C PHE A 143 -13.38 -2.82 22.39
N LEU A 144 -12.87 -3.72 23.23
CA LEU A 144 -12.06 -3.38 24.40
C LEU A 144 -10.75 -2.70 24.03
N ILE A 145 -10.06 -3.17 22.97
CA ILE A 145 -8.82 -2.53 22.48
C ILE A 145 -9.13 -1.14 21.91
N THR A 146 -10.23 -0.98 21.18
CA THR A 146 -10.62 0.32 20.60
C THR A 146 -10.94 1.32 21.70
N VAL A 147 -11.76 0.94 22.68
CA VAL A 147 -12.09 1.79 23.83
C VAL A 147 -10.85 2.08 24.68
N GLY A 148 -10.03 1.06 24.96
CA GLY A 148 -8.78 1.23 25.71
C GLY A 148 -7.76 2.12 24.99
N GLY A 149 -7.67 2.03 23.66
CA GLY A 149 -6.83 2.91 22.85
C GLY A 149 -7.32 4.35 22.89
N LEU A 150 -8.63 4.57 22.82
CA LEU A 150 -9.23 5.90 22.98
C LEU A 150 -8.96 6.47 24.37
N THR A 151 -9.06 5.68 25.45
CA THR A 151 -8.75 6.17 26.80
C THR A 151 -7.26 6.44 27.00
N TYR A 152 -6.37 5.73 26.31
CA TYR A 152 -4.93 6.02 26.29
C TYR A 152 -4.61 7.36 25.61
N PHE A 153 -5.24 7.66 24.47
CA PHE A 153 -4.97 8.89 23.70
C PHE A 153 -5.81 10.10 24.13
N LEU A 154 -6.96 9.92 24.78
CA LEU A 154 -7.71 11.02 25.39
C LEU A 154 -7.02 11.46 26.69
N PHE A 155 -6.07 12.39 26.57
CA PHE A 155 -5.37 13.02 27.69
C PHE A 155 -6.26 13.94 28.56
N THR A 156 -7.56 14.06 28.27
CA THR A 156 -8.48 14.98 28.96
C THR A 156 -9.24 14.30 30.12
N ILE A 157 -9.35 12.97 30.15
CA ILE A 157 -10.22 12.24 31.10
C ILE A 157 -9.38 11.58 32.21
N PHE A 158 -8.46 12.30 32.86
CA PHE A 158 -7.75 11.75 34.01
C PHE A 158 -8.63 11.83 35.26
N PRO A 159 -9.12 10.70 35.83
CA PRO A 159 -9.79 10.74 37.12
C PRO A 159 -8.75 11.18 38.16
N PRO A 160 -9.08 12.12 39.07
CA PRO A 160 -8.19 12.52 40.16
C PRO A 160 -7.67 11.28 40.89
N LYS A 161 -6.36 11.22 41.15
CA LYS A 161 -5.79 10.13 41.94
C LYS A 161 -6.53 10.05 43.27
N PRO A 162 -7.12 8.90 43.63
CA PRO A 162 -7.79 8.76 44.91
C PRO A 162 -6.81 9.02 46.06
N ALA A 163 -7.31 9.55 47.17
CA ALA A 163 -6.53 9.71 48.39
C ALA A 163 -5.91 8.36 48.82
N PRO A 164 -4.72 8.36 49.45
CA PRO A 164 -4.06 7.13 49.89
C PRO A 164 -5.02 6.27 50.72
N GLY A 165 -5.30 5.04 50.28
CA GLY A 165 -6.15 4.08 50.99
C GLY A 165 -7.62 4.00 50.57
N ARG A 166 -8.10 4.80 49.61
CA ARG A 166 -9.45 4.63 49.02
C ARG A 166 -9.36 4.24 47.55
N THR A 167 -9.78 3.03 47.21
CA THR A 167 -9.90 2.58 45.82
C THR A 167 -11.17 3.17 45.21
N SER A 168 -11.03 4.24 44.41
CA SER A 168 -12.14 4.73 43.61
C SER A 168 -12.35 3.77 42.43
N ALA A 169 -13.54 3.16 42.34
CA ALA A 169 -13.89 2.22 41.27
C ALA A 169 -13.66 2.82 39.87
N THR A 170 -13.84 4.13 39.72
CA THR A 170 -13.61 4.88 38.49
C THR A 170 -12.13 4.90 38.08
N HIS A 171 -11.22 5.01 39.04
CA HIS A 171 -9.78 4.99 38.77
C HIS A 171 -9.30 3.59 38.38
N THR A 172 -9.84 2.54 39.01
CA THR A 172 -9.50 1.15 38.67
C THR A 172 -9.98 0.78 37.27
N LEU A 173 -11.21 1.17 36.90
CA LEU A 173 -11.75 0.94 35.56
C LEU A 173 -10.95 1.69 34.50
N TYR A 174 -10.63 2.98 34.75
CA TYR A 174 -9.77 3.76 33.86
C TYR A 174 -8.40 3.10 33.66
N ARG A 175 -7.76 2.66 34.75
CA ARG A 175 -6.45 1.99 34.69
C ARG A 175 -6.51 0.67 33.93
N ALA A 176 -7.57 -0.11 34.10
CA ALA A 176 -7.77 -1.36 33.37
C ALA A 176 -7.92 -1.11 31.86
N LEU A 177 -8.80 -0.20 31.47
CA LEU A 177 -9.00 0.17 30.06
C LEU A 177 -7.72 0.75 29.44
N TYR A 178 -7.01 1.59 30.18
CA TYR A 178 -5.73 2.16 29.76
C TYR A 178 -4.66 1.09 29.49
N LEU A 179 -4.53 0.10 30.38
CA LEU A 179 -3.59 -1.02 30.20
C LEU A 179 -3.98 -1.89 29.01
N ILE A 180 -5.25 -2.21 28.85
CA ILE A 180 -5.78 -2.95 27.69
C ILE A 180 -5.45 -2.19 26.39
N GLY A 181 -5.61 -0.86 26.39
CA GLY A 181 -5.23 0.01 25.28
C GLY A 181 -3.75 -0.11 24.92
N ILE A 182 -2.85 0.01 25.91
CA ILE A 182 -1.40 -0.11 25.69
C ILE A 182 -1.04 -1.47 25.09
N TYR A 183 -1.46 -2.56 25.73
CA TYR A 183 -1.12 -3.90 25.26
C TYR A 183 -1.75 -4.20 23.89
N GLY A 184 -3.00 -3.77 23.69
CA GLY A 184 -3.68 -3.87 22.39
C GLY A 184 -2.94 -3.13 21.28
N MET A 185 -2.45 -1.92 21.55
CA MET A 185 -1.64 -1.16 20.59
C MET A 185 -0.27 -1.80 20.35
N MET A 186 0.40 -2.33 21.38
CA MET A 186 1.68 -3.05 21.22
C MET A 186 1.51 -4.25 20.27
N VAL A 187 0.44 -5.02 20.43
CA VAL A 187 0.11 -6.14 19.54
C VAL A 187 -0.24 -5.64 18.13
N GLY A 188 -1.06 -4.59 18.02
CA GLY A 188 -1.45 -4.00 16.74
C GLY A 188 -0.27 -3.47 15.93
N PHE A 189 0.61 -2.67 16.56
CA PHE A 189 1.83 -2.17 15.92
C PHE A 189 2.81 -3.31 15.60
N GLY A 190 2.92 -4.32 16.48
CA GLY A 190 3.69 -5.53 16.20
C GLY A 190 3.19 -6.28 14.97
N ALA A 191 1.88 -6.42 14.81
CA ALA A 191 1.25 -7.04 13.65
C ALA A 191 1.48 -6.23 12.36
N LEU A 192 1.36 -4.91 12.42
CA LEU A 192 1.65 -4.03 11.28
C LEU A 192 3.12 -4.14 10.85
N PHE A 193 4.05 -4.15 11.81
CA PHE A 193 5.48 -4.36 11.54
C PHE A 193 5.73 -5.74 10.92
N ALA A 194 5.16 -6.80 11.49
CA ALA A 194 5.26 -8.15 10.95
C ALA A 194 4.73 -8.23 9.51
N ASN A 195 3.60 -7.58 9.21
CA ASN A 195 3.03 -7.54 7.86
C ASN A 195 4.02 -6.91 6.86
N THR A 196 4.72 -5.83 7.22
CA THR A 196 5.73 -5.23 6.34
C THR A 196 6.91 -6.18 6.06
N ILE A 197 7.37 -6.93 7.06
CA ILE A 197 8.43 -7.93 6.88
C ILE A 197 7.93 -9.07 6.01
N VAL A 198 6.75 -9.61 6.29
CA VAL A 198 6.13 -10.69 5.52
C VAL A 198 5.92 -10.27 4.07
N THR A 199 5.56 -9.01 3.82
CA THR A 199 5.44 -8.49 2.45
C THR A 199 6.79 -8.48 1.74
N ARG A 200 7.86 -7.99 2.40
CA ARG A 200 9.22 -7.95 1.83
C ARG A 200 9.79 -9.35 1.57
N VAL A 201 9.69 -10.25 2.55
CA VAL A 201 10.10 -11.66 2.40
C VAL A 201 9.20 -12.40 1.43
N GLY A 202 7.91 -12.07 1.41
CA GLY A 202 6.91 -12.60 0.49
C GLY A 202 7.29 -12.36 -0.96
N PHE A 203 7.80 -11.18 -1.31
CA PHE A 203 8.35 -10.94 -2.65
C PHE A 203 9.46 -11.92 -3.03
N VAL A 204 10.36 -12.24 -2.09
CA VAL A 204 11.43 -13.24 -2.31
C VAL A 204 10.83 -14.63 -2.50
N ILE A 205 9.90 -15.04 -1.64
CA ILE A 205 9.20 -16.33 -1.73
C ILE A 205 8.44 -16.45 -3.05
N SER A 206 7.72 -15.41 -3.46
CA SER A 206 6.99 -15.38 -4.74
C SER A 206 7.90 -15.64 -5.92
N ILE A 207 9.14 -15.14 -5.89
CA ILE A 207 10.13 -15.43 -6.93
C ILE A 207 10.51 -16.90 -6.89
N TYR A 208 10.88 -17.43 -5.72
CA TYR A 208 11.19 -18.87 -5.60
C TYR A 208 10.06 -19.75 -6.14
N LEU A 209 8.80 -19.41 -5.86
CA LEU A 209 7.63 -20.14 -6.36
C LEU A 209 7.49 -20.07 -7.89
N ILE A 210 7.78 -18.92 -8.51
CA ILE A 210 7.79 -18.77 -9.98
C ILE A 210 8.77 -19.75 -10.64
N TYR A 211 9.88 -20.10 -9.99
CA TYR A 211 10.85 -21.07 -10.51
C TYR A 211 10.50 -22.51 -10.16
N LEU A 212 10.01 -22.77 -8.95
CA LEU A 212 9.76 -24.10 -8.43
C LEU A 212 8.51 -24.76 -9.01
N GLN A 213 7.47 -23.98 -9.32
CA GLN A 213 6.14 -24.54 -9.60
C GLN A 213 5.76 -24.76 -11.08
N PRO A 214 6.48 -24.25 -12.11
CA PRO A 214 6.11 -24.57 -13.49
C PRO A 214 7.14 -25.33 -14.35
N TYR A 215 8.46 -25.33 -14.08
CA TYR A 215 9.46 -25.91 -15.01
C TYR A 215 10.66 -26.60 -14.33
N ILE A 216 10.73 -27.94 -14.41
CA ILE A 216 11.77 -28.80 -13.81
C ILE A 216 13.21 -28.31 -14.10
N ILE A 217 13.48 -27.86 -15.33
CA ILE A 217 14.81 -27.39 -15.75
C ILE A 217 15.20 -26.08 -15.06
N ALA A 218 14.24 -25.17 -14.86
CA ALA A 218 14.47 -23.91 -14.16
C ALA A 218 14.71 -24.14 -12.66
N THR A 219 14.03 -25.14 -12.08
CA THR A 219 14.26 -25.60 -10.70
C THR A 219 15.68 -26.15 -10.53
N ILE A 220 16.17 -26.97 -11.47
CA ILE A 220 17.53 -27.53 -11.40
C ILE A 220 18.59 -26.43 -11.47
N ILE A 221 18.45 -25.46 -12.39
CA ILE A 221 19.41 -24.34 -12.52
C ILE A 221 19.35 -23.44 -11.28
N GLY A 222 18.15 -23.14 -10.78
CA GLY A 222 17.95 -22.35 -9.55
C GLY A 222 18.57 -23.00 -8.31
N VAL A 223 18.45 -24.32 -8.16
CA VAL A 223 19.07 -25.09 -7.07
C VAL A 223 20.59 -25.08 -7.18
N ILE A 224 21.16 -25.21 -8.38
CA ILE A 224 22.61 -25.14 -8.59
C ILE A 224 23.15 -23.76 -8.22
N LEU A 225 22.49 -22.68 -8.65
CA LEU A 225 22.90 -21.31 -8.31
C LEU A 225 22.76 -21.03 -6.80
N ALA A 226 21.70 -21.51 -6.16
CA ALA A 226 21.53 -21.41 -4.71
C ALA A 226 22.61 -22.20 -3.95
N ALA A 227 22.94 -23.41 -4.40
CA ALA A 227 24.01 -24.23 -3.82
C ALA A 227 25.37 -23.55 -3.94
N ILE A 228 25.68 -22.95 -5.10
CA ILE A 228 26.90 -22.16 -5.31
C ILE A 228 26.92 -20.93 -4.40
N GLY A 229 25.80 -20.21 -4.26
CA GLY A 229 25.68 -19.05 -3.38
C GLY A 229 25.92 -19.39 -1.91
N ILE A 230 25.34 -20.50 -1.42
CA ILE A 230 25.56 -21.00 -0.06
C ILE A 230 27.03 -21.41 0.12
N LEU A 231 27.63 -22.09 -0.85
CA LEU A 231 29.05 -22.49 -0.81
C LEU A 231 29.99 -21.28 -0.73
N ILE A 232 29.70 -20.21 -1.47
CA ILE A 232 30.48 -18.97 -1.44
C ILE A 232 30.34 -18.28 -0.08
N GLU A 233 29.14 -18.22 0.49
CA GLU A 233 28.89 -17.59 1.79
C GLU A 233 29.53 -18.36 2.95
N VAL A 234 29.43 -19.70 2.94
CA VAL A 234 30.11 -20.57 3.91
C VAL A 234 31.63 -20.39 3.83
N ARG A 235 32.19 -20.27 2.63
CA ARG A 235 33.63 -20.01 2.43
C ARG A 235 34.05 -18.61 2.89
N ARG A 236 33.15 -17.62 2.84
CA ARG A 236 33.41 -16.25 3.28
C ARG A 236 33.33 -16.08 4.79
N ARG A 237 32.50 -16.86 5.49
CA ARG A 237 32.44 -16.93 6.97
C ARG A 237 33.57 -17.73 7.62
N SER A 238 34.27 -18.55 6.85
CA SER A 238 35.43 -19.33 7.29
C SER A 238 36.77 -18.56 7.20
N LYS A 239 36.76 -17.30 6.76
CA LYS A 239 37.88 -16.36 6.79
C LYS A 239 37.55 -15.21 7.72
#